data_AF-A0A7J4U7X6-F1
#
_entry.id   AF-A0A7J4U7X6-F1
#
_cell.length_a   1.000
_cell.length_b   1.000
_cell.length_c   1.000
_cell.angle_alpha   90.00
_cell.angle_beta   90.00
_cell.angle_gamma   90.00
#
_symmetry.space_group_name_H-M   'P 1'
#
loop_
_entity.id
_entity.type
_entity.pdbx_description
1 polymer ?
#
loop_
_entity_poly.entity_id
_entity_poly.type
_entity_poly.pdbx_seq_one_letter_code
_entity_poly.pdbx_strand_id
1 'polypeptide(L)'
;MKQEKPKSSEEPSILKKPQMIHYIEPHSFSAKQPTLASMGQSSKNLTRGQALADLVTKFGGSWTFISLFAVFLIVWIIINVWITRTYSDMIVHDPFPFILLNLMLSCLAALQAPIILMSQNREAERDRARAILDYVINRRAEWEVENMQQDLDEIKILIKNLCVDRGLPTRIKLIKRKLKKKAKK
;
A
#
# COMPACT_ATOMS: atom_id res chain seq x y z
N MET A 1 -56.56 -3.83 8.97
CA MET A 1 -55.43 -4.43 8.24
C MET A 1 -54.17 -4.13 9.03
N LYS A 2 -53.56 -5.16 9.63
CA LYS A 2 -52.49 -5.04 10.62
C LYS A 2 -51.23 -4.44 10.00
N GLN A 3 -50.64 -3.47 10.71
CA GLN A 3 -49.25 -3.08 10.49
C GLN A 3 -48.35 -4.24 10.91
N GLU A 4 -47.47 -4.67 10.02
CA GLU A 4 -46.40 -5.61 10.34
C GLU A 4 -45.07 -4.87 10.18
N LYS A 5 -44.43 -4.56 11.32
CA LYS A 5 -43.04 -4.10 11.39
C LYS A 5 -42.12 -5.28 11.09
N PRO A 6 -41.19 -5.19 10.14
CA PRO A 6 -40.06 -6.10 10.11
C PRO A 6 -38.95 -5.63 11.07
N LYS A 7 -38.88 -6.37 12.19
CA LYS A 7 -37.73 -6.81 12.99
C LYS A 7 -36.37 -6.10 12.81
N SER A 8 -35.92 -5.55 13.93
CA SER A 8 -34.52 -5.34 14.32
C SER A 8 -33.66 -6.59 14.13
N SER A 9 -32.54 -6.44 13.41
CA SER A 9 -31.31 -7.28 13.35
C SER A 9 -30.69 -6.99 11.97
N GLU A 10 -29.50 -6.43 11.76
CA GLU A 10 -28.24 -6.59 12.47
C GLU A 10 -27.41 -5.31 12.28
N GLU A 11 -26.98 -4.71 13.38
CA GLU A 11 -25.93 -3.71 13.37
C GLU A 11 -24.61 -4.42 12.99
N PRO A 12 -23.91 -4.02 11.92
CA PRO A 12 -22.66 -4.66 11.56
C PRO A 12 -21.67 -4.42 12.69
N SER A 13 -21.33 -5.52 13.37
CA SER A 13 -20.45 -5.63 14.53
C SER A 13 -18.98 -5.34 14.18
N ILE A 14 -18.71 -4.24 13.46
CA ILE A 14 -17.38 -3.85 12.99
C ILE A 14 -16.73 -2.82 13.94
N LEU A 15 -17.46 -2.32 14.95
CA LEU A 15 -16.86 -1.60 16.08
C LEU A 15 -16.60 -2.51 17.29
N LYS A 16 -16.08 -3.72 17.05
CA LYS A 16 -15.27 -4.35 18.10
C LYS A 16 -13.97 -3.57 18.19
N LYS A 17 -13.93 -2.66 19.16
CA LYS A 17 -12.72 -2.01 19.68
C LYS A 17 -11.57 -3.03 19.61
N PRO A 18 -10.51 -2.80 18.82
CA PRO A 18 -9.40 -3.73 18.79
C PRO A 18 -8.88 -3.85 20.22
N GLN A 19 -8.80 -5.10 20.67
CA GLN A 19 -8.28 -5.48 21.98
C GLN A 19 -6.99 -4.70 22.22
N MET A 20 -6.95 -3.97 23.33
CA MET A 20 -5.77 -3.32 23.86
C MET A 20 -4.74 -4.42 24.11
N ILE A 21 -3.88 -4.66 23.13
CA ILE A 21 -2.67 -5.45 23.33
C ILE A 21 -1.85 -4.65 24.34
N HIS A 22 -1.69 -5.26 25.50
CA HIS A 22 -0.83 -4.81 26.58
C HIS A 22 0.57 -4.53 26.02
N TYR A 23 0.91 -3.28 25.71
CA TYR A 23 2.27 -2.92 25.34
C TYR A 23 2.97 -2.41 26.59
N ILE A 24 3.80 -3.29 27.14
CA ILE A 24 4.81 -2.97 28.12
C ILE A 24 5.86 -2.14 27.35
N GLU A 25 5.99 -0.87 27.67
CA GLU A 25 7.26 -0.17 27.49
C GLU A 25 8.11 -0.54 28.73
N PRO A 26 9.44 -0.81 28.66
CA PRO A 26 10.32 0.25 28.17
C PRO A 26 11.74 -0.08 27.65
N HIS A 27 12.36 0.95 27.08
CA HIS A 27 13.80 1.16 26.89
C HIS A 27 14.57 0.15 26.03
N SER A 28 14.73 0.48 24.74
CA SER A 28 16.04 0.74 24.14
C SER A 28 15.87 0.76 22.63
N PHE A 29 16.54 1.73 22.02
CA PHE A 29 16.93 1.70 20.61
C PHE A 29 17.71 0.39 20.34
N SER A 30 17.00 -0.70 20.09
CA SER A 30 17.61 -1.98 19.72
C SER A 30 17.74 -2.00 18.21
N ALA A 31 18.97 -1.74 17.77
CA ALA A 31 19.46 -1.78 16.39
C ALA A 31 19.43 -3.20 15.80
N LYS A 32 18.27 -3.85 15.82
CA LYS A 32 18.02 -5.14 15.17
C LYS A 32 16.64 -5.18 14.52
N GLN A 33 16.20 -4.05 13.96
CA GLN A 33 15.02 -4.05 13.10
C GLN A 33 15.43 -4.73 11.77
N PRO A 34 14.73 -5.80 11.34
CA PRO A 34 14.92 -6.30 9.99
C PRO A 34 14.68 -5.11 9.05
N THR A 35 15.69 -4.79 8.24
CA THR A 35 15.65 -3.66 7.31
C THR A 35 14.32 -3.68 6.55
N LEU A 36 13.62 -2.55 6.50
CA LEU A 36 12.28 -2.41 5.90
C LEU A 36 12.20 -2.95 4.46
N ALA A 37 13.35 -3.05 3.78
CA ALA A 37 13.52 -3.72 2.48
C ALA A 37 13.14 -5.22 2.49
N SER A 38 13.30 -5.91 3.63
CA SER A 38 13.09 -7.36 3.75
C SER A 38 11.61 -7.75 3.93
N MET A 39 10.76 -6.89 4.48
CA MET A 39 9.32 -7.17 4.64
C MET A 39 8.54 -7.05 3.32
N GLY A 40 8.99 -6.19 2.39
CA GLY A 40 8.41 -6.09 1.04
C GLY A 40 8.80 -7.24 0.11
N GLN A 41 9.71 -8.11 0.54
CA GLN A 41 10.34 -9.13 -0.30
C GLN A 41 10.08 -10.54 0.26
N SER A 42 8.84 -10.83 0.65
CA SER A 42 8.45 -12.22 0.89
C SER A 42 8.31 -12.93 -0.45
N SER A 43 9.24 -13.85 -0.69
CA SER A 43 9.38 -14.68 -1.88
C SER A 43 8.04 -15.25 -2.35
N LYS A 44 7.48 -14.68 -3.43
CA LYS A 44 6.36 -15.29 -4.13
C LYS A 44 6.90 -16.48 -4.90
N ASN A 45 6.55 -17.68 -4.44
CA ASN A 45 6.48 -18.86 -5.30
C ASN A 45 5.44 -18.59 -6.38
N LEU A 46 5.85 -17.89 -7.45
CA LEU A 46 5.00 -17.61 -8.60
C LEU A 46 4.63 -18.94 -9.23
N THR A 47 3.34 -19.25 -9.26
CA THR A 47 2.86 -20.38 -10.05
C THR A 47 3.24 -20.12 -11.52
N ARG A 48 3.64 -21.15 -12.28
CA ARG A 48 4.09 -20.97 -13.68
C ARG A 48 3.11 -20.16 -14.54
N GLY A 49 1.81 -20.32 -14.30
CA GLY A 49 0.76 -19.52 -14.95
C GLY A 49 0.77 -18.04 -14.56
N GLN A 50 1.11 -17.71 -13.31
CA GLN A 50 1.26 -16.31 -12.86
C GLN A 50 2.49 -15.65 -13.51
N ALA A 51 3.60 -16.37 -13.63
CA ALA A 51 4.79 -15.86 -14.32
C ALA A 51 4.54 -15.60 -15.82
N LEU A 52 3.81 -16.51 -16.48
CA LEU A 52 3.40 -16.34 -17.88
C LEU A 52 2.44 -15.14 -18.05
N ALA A 53 1.45 -15.00 -17.15
CA ALA A 53 0.54 -13.86 -17.17
C ALA A 53 1.29 -12.53 -16.96
N ASP A 54 2.24 -12.45 -16.02
CA ASP A 54 3.07 -11.26 -15.82
C ASP A 54 3.88 -10.90 -17.07
N LEU A 55 4.42 -11.90 -17.77
CA LEU A 55 5.16 -11.69 -19.03
C LEU A 55 4.24 -11.21 -20.15
N VAL A 56 3.07 -11.82 -20.31
CA VAL A 56 2.08 -11.45 -21.34
C VAL A 56 1.50 -10.07 -21.08
N THR A 57 1.19 -9.69 -19.83
CA THR A 57 0.73 -8.33 -19.50
C THR A 57 1.81 -7.29 -19.81
N LYS A 58 3.07 -7.56 -19.44
CA LYS A 58 4.18 -6.63 -19.73
C LYS A 58 4.43 -6.46 -21.23
N PHE A 59 4.33 -7.54 -22.00
CA PHE A 59 4.53 -7.51 -23.44
C PHE A 59 3.33 -6.90 -24.17
N GLY A 60 2.11 -7.28 -23.78
CA GLY A 60 0.86 -6.81 -24.38
C GLY A 60 0.49 -5.36 -24.05
N GLY A 61 0.98 -4.81 -22.94
CA GLY A 61 0.75 -3.42 -22.55
C GLY A 61 1.73 -2.40 -23.15
N SER A 62 2.71 -2.84 -23.95
CA SER A 62 3.69 -1.94 -24.55
C SER A 62 3.15 -1.26 -25.81
N TRP A 63 3.38 0.05 -25.92
CA TRP A 63 3.11 0.83 -27.14
C TRP A 63 3.82 0.28 -28.38
N THR A 64 4.98 -0.35 -28.21
CA THR A 64 5.73 -0.97 -29.32
C THR A 64 5.06 -2.23 -29.85
N PHE A 65 4.43 -3.03 -28.97
CA PHE A 65 3.71 -4.25 -29.35
C PHE A 65 2.45 -3.92 -30.14
N ILE A 66 1.69 -2.92 -29.68
CA ILE A 66 0.47 -2.44 -30.34
C ILE A 66 0.79 -1.95 -31.77
N SER A 67 1.85 -1.16 -31.91
CA SER A 67 2.31 -0.66 -33.22
C SER A 67 2.77 -1.80 -34.16
N LEU A 68 3.54 -2.76 -33.65
CA LEU A 68 3.99 -3.92 -34.45
C LEU A 68 2.80 -4.78 -34.91
N PHE A 69 1.86 -5.05 -34.01
CA PHE A 69 0.66 -5.83 -34.30
C PHE A 69 -0.25 -5.14 -35.31
N ALA A 70 -0.40 -3.82 -35.22
CA ALA A 70 -1.13 -3.02 -36.20
C ALA A 70 -0.48 -3.09 -37.59
N VAL A 71 0.84 -2.95 -37.68
CA VAL A 71 1.58 -3.10 -38.96
C VAL A 71 1.42 -4.51 -39.52
N PHE A 72 1.53 -5.54 -38.68
CA PHE A 72 1.33 -6.93 -39.09
C PHE A 72 -0.08 -7.16 -39.68
N LEU A 73 -1.13 -6.63 -39.04
CA LEU A 73 -2.50 -6.72 -39.56
C LEU A 73 -2.65 -6.01 -40.90
N ILE A 74 -2.07 -4.81 -41.06
CA ILE A 74 -2.10 -4.08 -42.33
C ILE A 74 -1.41 -4.88 -43.44
N VAL A 75 -0.22 -5.42 -43.16
CA VAL A 75 0.52 -6.26 -44.11
C VAL A 75 -0.27 -7.51 -44.48
N TRP A 76 -0.90 -8.16 -43.49
CA TRP A 76 -1.71 -9.35 -43.72
C TRP A 76 -2.95 -9.06 -44.57
N ILE A 77 -3.62 -7.93 -44.35
CA ILE A 77 -4.74 -7.48 -45.20
C ILE A 77 -4.26 -7.23 -46.63
N ILE A 78 -3.11 -6.56 -46.82
CA ILE A 78 -2.53 -6.31 -48.15
C ILE A 78 -2.23 -7.62 -48.89
N ILE A 79 -1.62 -8.60 -48.21
CA ILE A 79 -1.32 -9.91 -48.78
C ILE A 79 -2.60 -10.63 -49.19
N ASN A 80 -3.64 -10.65 -48.35
CA ASN A 80 -4.90 -11.30 -48.68
C ASN A 80 -5.59 -10.63 -49.88
N VAL A 81 -5.65 -9.30 -49.93
CA VAL A 81 -6.22 -8.56 -51.07
C VAL A 81 -5.43 -8.82 -52.36
N TRP A 82 -4.11 -8.93 -52.28
CA TRP A 82 -3.24 -9.17 -53.44
C TRP A 82 -3.39 -10.61 -53.99
N ILE A 83 -3.49 -11.60 -53.10
CA ILE A 83 -3.74 -13.01 -53.46
C ILE A 83 -5.12 -13.18 -54.09
N THR A 84 -6.18 -12.61 -53.51
CA THR A 84 -7.54 -12.67 -54.08
C THR A 84 -7.61 -12.03 -55.46
N ARG A 85 -6.84 -10.97 -55.73
CA ARG A 85 -6.79 -10.33 -57.05
C ARG A 85 -5.97 -11.09 -58.10
N THR A 86 -4.98 -11.87 -57.68
CA THR A 86 -4.02 -12.52 -58.59
C THR A 86 -4.41 -13.96 -58.93
N TYR A 87 -5.03 -14.68 -57.99
CA TYR A 87 -5.34 -16.11 -58.11
C TYR A 87 -6.84 -16.34 -57.95
N SER A 88 -7.64 -15.91 -58.92
CA SER A 88 -9.11 -15.92 -58.81
C SER A 88 -9.77 -17.29 -59.02
N ASP A 89 -9.06 -18.31 -59.57
CA ASP A 89 -9.76 -19.46 -60.20
C ASP A 89 -9.50 -20.87 -59.62
N MET A 90 -8.70 -21.09 -58.57
CA MET A 90 -8.51 -22.49 -58.10
C MET A 90 -8.40 -22.74 -56.61
N ILE A 91 -8.17 -21.73 -55.77
CA ILE A 91 -8.11 -21.93 -54.32
C ILE A 91 -8.76 -20.71 -53.68
N VAL A 92 -10.02 -20.86 -53.27
CA VAL A 92 -10.78 -19.85 -52.51
C VAL A 92 -10.17 -19.75 -51.11
N HIS A 93 -9.06 -19.04 -50.99
CA HIS A 93 -8.45 -18.71 -49.70
C HIS A 93 -9.09 -17.42 -49.19
N ASP A 94 -10.08 -17.59 -48.29
CA ASP A 94 -10.89 -16.58 -47.59
C ASP A 94 -11.54 -15.46 -48.45
N PRO A 95 -12.76 -15.68 -48.98
CA PRO A 95 -13.55 -14.62 -49.61
C PRO A 95 -14.00 -13.57 -48.59
N PHE A 96 -14.26 -12.35 -49.09
CA PHE A 96 -14.79 -11.24 -48.29
C PHE A 96 -16.11 -11.67 -47.62
N PRO A 97 -16.28 -11.55 -46.28
CA PRO A 97 -15.50 -10.79 -45.30
C PRO A 97 -14.61 -11.69 -44.41
N PHE A 98 -13.35 -11.93 -44.80
CA PHE A 98 -12.24 -12.55 -44.03
C PHE A 98 -12.64 -13.29 -42.73
N ILE A 99 -13.37 -14.41 -42.86
CA ILE A 99 -14.01 -15.06 -41.71
C ILE A 99 -13.01 -15.59 -40.69
N LEU A 100 -11.88 -16.14 -41.15
CA LEU A 100 -10.83 -16.67 -40.27
C LEU A 100 -10.12 -15.55 -39.51
N LEU A 101 -9.88 -14.40 -40.15
CA LEU A 101 -9.26 -13.24 -39.50
C LEU A 101 -10.19 -12.68 -38.43
N ASN A 102 -11.47 -12.53 -38.75
CA ASN A 102 -12.46 -12.01 -37.82
C ASN A 102 -12.66 -12.94 -36.61
N LEU A 103 -12.61 -14.26 -36.83
CA LEU A 103 -12.63 -15.27 -35.77
C LEU A 103 -11.39 -15.17 -34.86
N MET A 104 -10.20 -15.06 -35.45
CA MET A 104 -8.93 -14.89 -34.71
C MET A 104 -8.93 -13.63 -33.85
N LEU A 105 -9.33 -12.49 -34.42
CA LEU A 105 -9.40 -11.22 -33.67
C LEU A 105 -10.43 -11.27 -32.54
N SER A 106 -11.59 -11.89 -32.77
CA SER A 106 -12.63 -12.04 -31.76
C SER A 106 -12.16 -12.91 -30.59
N CYS A 107 -11.47 -14.02 -30.88
CA CYS A 107 -10.86 -14.87 -29.86
C CYS A 107 -9.76 -14.13 -29.08
N LEU A 108 -8.91 -13.36 -29.77
CA LEU A 108 -7.84 -12.58 -29.15
C LEU A 108 -8.41 -11.52 -28.20
N ALA A 109 -9.44 -10.80 -28.62
CA ALA A 109 -10.14 -9.81 -27.80
C ALA A 109 -10.82 -10.44 -26.58
N ALA A 110 -11.46 -11.61 -26.74
CA ALA A 110 -12.10 -12.33 -25.65
C ALA A 110 -11.10 -12.77 -24.57
N LEU A 111 -9.88 -13.17 -24.96
CA LEU A 111 -8.83 -13.55 -24.02
C LEU A 111 -8.14 -12.35 -23.35
N GLN A 112 -8.19 -11.16 -23.95
CA GLN A 112 -7.59 -9.95 -23.37
C GLN A 112 -8.26 -9.52 -22.06
N ALA A 113 -9.60 -9.50 -22.01
CA ALA A 113 -10.32 -8.98 -20.83
C ALA A 113 -10.01 -9.76 -19.53
N PRO A 114 -9.98 -11.10 -19.50
CA PRO A 114 -9.58 -11.86 -18.31
C PRO A 114 -8.10 -11.68 -17.94
N ILE A 115 -7.19 -11.58 -18.92
CA ILE A 115 -5.76 -11.36 -18.65
C ILE A 115 -5.55 -9.97 -18.01
N ILE A 116 -6.22 -8.95 -18.55
CA ILE A 116 -6.22 -7.60 -17.99
C ILE A 116 -6.81 -7.64 -16.57
N LEU A 117 -7.96 -8.29 -16.37
CA LEU A 117 -8.62 -8.41 -15.07
C LEU A 117 -7.76 -9.15 -14.04
N MET A 118 -7.06 -10.21 -14.43
CA MET A 118 -6.14 -10.93 -13.55
C MET A 118 -4.94 -10.07 -13.18
N SER A 119 -4.41 -9.27 -14.11
CA SER A 119 -3.30 -8.36 -13.83
C SER A 119 -3.71 -7.22 -12.90
N GLN A 120 -4.92 -6.67 -13.09
CA GLN A 120 -5.50 -5.64 -12.23
C GLN A 120 -5.79 -6.17 -10.83
N ASN A 121 -6.37 -7.38 -10.70
CA ASN A 121 -6.64 -7.98 -9.39
C ASN A 121 -5.34 -8.15 -8.57
N ARG A 122 -4.25 -8.54 -9.25
CA ARG A 122 -2.93 -8.69 -8.62
C ARG A 122 -2.27 -7.37 -8.26
N GLU A 123 -2.48 -6.32 -9.05
CA GLU A 123 -2.00 -4.97 -8.73
C GLU A 123 -2.76 -4.39 -7.54
N ALA A 124 -4.09 -4.53 -7.51
CA ALA A 124 -4.92 -4.12 -6.38
C ALA A 124 -4.55 -4.83 -5.07
N GLU A 125 -4.18 -6.11 -5.10
CA GLU A 125 -3.64 -6.82 -3.93
C GLU A 125 -2.31 -6.21 -3.44
N ARG A 126 -1.40 -5.89 -4.37
CA ARG A 126 -0.12 -5.24 -4.02
C ARG A 126 -0.34 -3.85 -3.44
N ASP A 127 -1.28 -3.09 -3.99
CA ASP A 127 -1.59 -1.74 -3.53
C ASP A 127 -2.29 -1.75 -2.16
N ARG A 128 -3.18 -2.72 -1.90
CA ARG A 128 -3.73 -2.94 -0.55
C ARG A 128 -2.65 -3.25 0.47
N ALA A 129 -1.70 -4.12 0.12
CA ALA A 129 -0.59 -4.46 1.02
C ALA A 129 0.32 -3.24 1.29
N ARG A 130 0.59 -2.42 0.27
CA ARG A 130 1.32 -1.16 0.42
C ARG A 130 0.58 -0.17 1.32
N ALA A 131 -0.72 0.01 1.12
CA ALA A 131 -1.53 0.92 1.94
C ALA A 131 -1.54 0.52 3.43
N ILE A 132 -1.60 -0.79 3.73
CA ILE A 132 -1.51 -1.28 5.11
C ILE A 132 -0.13 -0.99 5.70
N LEU A 133 0.94 -1.21 4.94
CA LEU A 133 2.30 -0.92 5.38
C LEU A 133 2.48 0.58 5.68
N ASP A 134 2.02 1.45 4.77
CA ASP A 134 2.09 2.90 4.93
C ASP A 134 1.32 3.35 6.18
N TYR A 135 0.15 2.76 6.44
CA TYR A 135 -0.62 3.03 7.65
C TYR A 135 0.15 2.67 8.93
N VAL A 136 0.77 1.48 8.98
CA VAL A 136 1.54 1.03 10.14
C VAL A 136 2.77 1.91 10.38
N ILE A 137 3.47 2.31 9.31
CA ILE A 137 4.62 3.21 9.39
C ILE A 137 4.18 4.57 9.95
N ASN A 138 3.10 5.14 9.40
CA ASN A 138 2.63 6.45 9.84
C ASN A 138 2.19 6.42 11.31
N ARG A 139 1.51 5.35 11.74
CA ARG A 139 1.10 5.21 13.15
C ARG A 139 2.29 5.05 14.08
N ARG A 140 3.33 4.34 13.65
CA ARG A 140 4.57 4.20 14.41
C ARG A 140 5.30 5.54 14.55
N ALA A 141 5.38 6.31 13.46
CA ALA A 141 5.99 7.63 13.48
C ALA A 141 5.24 8.58 14.41
N GLU A 142 3.91 8.55 14.41
CA GLU A 142 3.08 9.33 15.32
C GLU A 142 3.37 8.99 16.80
N TRP A 143 3.42 7.70 17.12
CA TRP A 143 3.75 7.23 18.47
C TRP A 143 5.16 7.64 18.90
N GLU A 144 6.14 7.55 18.00
CA GLU A 144 7.51 7.95 18.30
C GLU A 144 7.62 9.46 18.56
N VAL A 145 6.83 10.28 17.86
CA VAL A 145 6.73 11.73 18.13
C VAL A 145 6.05 12.00 19.48
N GLU A 146 4.97 11.29 19.82
CA GLU A 146 4.32 11.41 21.13
C GLU A 146 5.28 11.04 22.26
N ASN A 147 6.06 9.97 22.10
CA ASN A 147 7.05 9.57 23.11
C ASN A 147 8.15 10.62 23.28
N MET A 148 8.69 11.15 22.17
CA MET A 148 9.66 12.24 22.24
C MET A 148 9.11 13.48 22.95
N GLN A 149 7.81 13.79 22.78
CA GLN A 149 7.17 14.91 23.49
C GLN A 149 7.09 14.65 25.01
N GLN A 150 6.78 13.41 25.42
CA GLN A 150 6.77 13.04 26.84
C GLN A 150 8.16 13.15 27.48
N ASP A 151 9.19 12.66 26.81
CA ASP A 151 10.59 12.78 27.26
C ASP A 151 10.98 14.26 27.43
N LEU A 152 10.58 15.13 26.49
CA LEU A 152 10.84 16.57 26.57
C LEU A 152 10.11 17.25 27.74
N ASP A 153 8.86 16.86 28.00
CA ASP A 153 8.08 17.38 29.12
C ASP A 153 8.64 16.91 30.47
N GLU A 154 9.13 15.67 30.57
CA GLU A 154 9.81 15.17 31.76
C GLU A 154 11.09 15.98 32.04
N ILE A 155 11.94 16.17 31.03
CA ILE A 155 13.15 17.00 31.14
C ILE A 155 12.80 18.42 31.58
N LYS A 156 11.73 19.00 31.04
CA LYS A 156 11.26 20.35 31.40
C LYS A 156 10.83 20.44 32.86
N ILE A 157 10.15 19.41 33.38
CA ILE A 157 9.76 19.33 34.80
C ILE A 157 11.01 19.21 35.68
N LEU A 158 11.97 18.35 35.31
CA LEU A 158 13.23 18.19 36.04
C LEU A 158 13.99 19.52 36.12
N ILE A 159 14.13 20.25 35.01
CA ILE A 159 14.76 21.58 34.98
C ILE A 159 14.02 22.57 35.89
N LYS A 160 12.69 22.58 35.85
CA LYS A 160 11.87 23.47 36.71
C LYS A 160 12.12 23.17 38.19
N ASN A 161 12.12 21.90 38.58
CA ASN A 161 12.36 21.48 39.96
C ASN A 161 13.77 21.84 40.43
N LEU A 162 14.80 21.64 39.59
CA LEU A 162 16.17 22.07 39.89
C LEU A 162 16.30 23.60 40.02
N CYS A 163 15.56 24.36 39.23
CA CYS A 163 15.55 25.83 39.33
C CYS A 163 14.92 26.30 40.67
N VAL A 164 13.85 25.65 41.12
CA VAL A 164 13.21 25.92 42.42
C VAL A 164 14.17 25.63 43.58
N ASP A 165 14.89 24.51 43.53
CA ASP A 165 15.79 24.10 44.61
C ASP A 165 17.05 24.99 44.71
N ARG A 166 17.53 25.52 43.57
CA ARG A 166 18.55 26.59 43.57
C ARG A 166 18.11 27.89 44.26
N GLY A 167 16.82 28.10 44.50
CA GLY A 167 16.30 29.22 45.31
C GLY A 167 16.37 28.99 46.83
N LEU A 168 16.52 27.75 47.29
CA LEU A 168 16.61 27.34 48.69
C LEU A 168 17.83 27.91 49.45
N PRO A 169 19.07 27.96 48.90
CA PRO A 169 20.23 28.52 49.60
C PRO A 169 20.07 29.99 49.98
N THR A 170 19.32 30.78 49.20
CA THR A 170 19.03 32.19 49.52
C THR A 170 18.12 32.29 50.74
N ARG A 171 17.11 31.42 50.86
CA ARG A 171 16.21 31.36 52.02
C ARG A 171 16.94 30.89 53.28
N ILE A 172 17.84 29.91 53.16
CA ILE A 172 18.67 29.43 54.27
C ILE A 172 19.58 30.55 54.79
N LYS A 173 20.24 31.32 53.91
CA LYS A 173 21.05 32.49 54.32
C LYS A 173 20.22 33.53 55.08
N LEU A 174 18.98 33.75 54.67
CA LEU A 174 18.09 34.75 55.27
C LEU A 174 17.59 34.31 56.66
N ILE A 175 17.24 33.04 56.82
CA ILE A 175 16.86 32.45 58.12
C ILE A 175 18.05 32.43 59.07
N LYS A 176 19.24 32.04 58.60
CA LYS A 176 20.47 32.04 59.41
C LYS A 176 20.79 33.45 59.93
N ARG A 177 20.61 34.48 59.10
CA ARG A 177 20.74 35.89 59.51
C ARG A 177 19.69 36.30 60.55
N LYS A 178 18.43 35.88 60.40
CA LYS A 178 17.36 36.17 61.37
C LYS A 178 17.59 35.50 62.72
N LEU A 179 18.00 34.23 62.74
CA LEU A 179 18.36 33.52 63.96
C LEU A 179 19.56 34.16 64.65
N LYS A 180 20.61 34.52 63.90
CA LYS A 180 21.80 35.19 64.46
C LYS A 180 21.49 36.57 65.05
N LYS A 181 20.52 37.30 64.49
CA LYS A 181 20.03 38.56 65.08
C LYS A 181 19.19 38.33 66.34
N LYS A 182 18.38 37.27 66.39
CA LYS A 182 17.52 36.95 67.54
C LYS A 182 18.31 36.40 68.73
N ALA A 183 19.41 35.70 68.49
CA ALA A 183 20.31 35.21 69.54
C ALA A 183 21.26 36.27 70.11
N LYS A 184 21.30 37.47 69.51
CA LYS A 184 22.16 38.59 69.94
C LYS A 184 21.37 39.71 70.64
N LYS A 185 20.08 39.49 70.87
CA LYS A 185 19.15 40.38 71.56
C LYS A 185 18.61 39.63 72.76
#